data_AF-A0A7R9PM70-F1
#
_entry.id   AF-A0A7R9PM70-F1
#
_cell.length_a   1.000
_cell.length_b   1.000
_cell.length_c   1.000
_cell.angle_alpha   90.00
_cell.angle_beta   90.00
_cell.angle_gamma   90.00
#
_symmetry.space_group_name_H-M   'P 1'
#
loop_
_entity.id
_entity.type
_entity.pdbx_description
1 polymer ?
#
loop_
_entity_poly.entity_id
_entity_poly.type
_entity_poly.pdbx_seq_one_letter_code
_entity_poly.pdbx_strand_id
1 'polypeptide(L)'
;MSVRPWGYNLNNFGGFRSNMVRRCRKRKWRTDLPATSVIITYHNEARSTLLRTVVRGSLVFLCGEGNPLLYPSPTNGPPYLMAIRPPPRVLVQLPVTSRSGVAMMGSPMTSDVTRLPTSPSIPVFVSIRDYNLICKDVLNRSPEHLIKEIILVDDFSDHPSDGDELAKIQKVRVIRNEKREGLMRSRVRGADAAKADVLTFLDSHCECNVGWLEPLLERLAEVSQFLELSGATRTVCGFPASLHANTLLTPCLQDKTRVVCPVIDVISMDTFEYIGASADLRGGFDWNLVFKWEYLTAEERAQRKRDPTGSIRTPMIAGGLFVIDRAYFDRLGKYDMMMDVWGGENLEISFRVWQCGGSLEIIPCSRVGHVFRKRHPYTFPGGSGNVFARNTRRAAEVWMDDYKEYYYTAVPLARNVPFGNIQDRLDLRSKLQCKPFKWYLDHVYPQLKLPGLVPVSSGTLRQGTMCLDTMGHLVDSTVGVYLCHDTGGNQEWTLTQDGHIKHHDVCLTLPDYQKGTPLVMKMCEGLDGQRWHHVDNSGLLKHTRLSLCIDSRDYKSKGLTVERCNSRSQTQQWTFSIKL
;
A
#
# COMPACT_ATOMS: atom_id res chain seq x y z
N MET A 1 -31.31 5.88 31.61
CA MET A 1 -31.69 5.55 30.22
C MET A 1 -30.80 4.41 29.74
N SER A 2 -31.36 3.35 29.13
CA SER A 2 -30.58 2.19 28.67
C SER A 2 -30.01 2.40 27.27
N VAL A 3 -28.72 2.10 27.09
CA VAL A 3 -28.06 2.12 25.78
C VAL A 3 -28.43 0.84 25.03
N ARG A 4 -29.20 0.95 23.94
CA ARG A 4 -29.51 -0.20 23.09
C ARG A 4 -28.28 -0.62 22.26
N PRO A 5 -27.90 -1.91 22.23
CA PRO A 5 -26.82 -2.38 21.38
C PRO A 5 -27.22 -2.47 19.90
N TRP A 6 -26.25 -2.17 19.05
CA TRP A 6 -26.13 -2.39 17.61
C TRP A 6 -27.14 -3.33 16.91
N GLY A 7 -27.70 -2.86 15.80
CA GLY A 7 -28.37 -3.68 14.79
C GLY A 7 -28.17 -3.12 13.38
N TYR A 8 -27.14 -3.61 12.67
CA TYR A 8 -27.08 -3.58 11.21
C TYR A 8 -27.22 -5.01 10.70
N ASN A 9 -28.04 -5.21 9.67
CA ASN A 9 -28.49 -6.53 9.23
C ASN A 9 -27.45 -7.20 8.30
N LEU A 10 -26.42 -7.81 8.89
CA LEU A 10 -25.29 -8.45 8.20
C LEU A 10 -25.58 -9.91 7.76
N ASN A 11 -26.72 -10.15 7.12
CA ASN A 11 -27.14 -11.49 6.71
C ASN A 11 -26.58 -11.98 5.36
N ASN A 12 -25.55 -11.31 4.82
CA ASN A 12 -24.70 -11.83 3.74
C ASN A 12 -23.23 -11.44 4.01
N PHE A 13 -22.30 -12.31 3.59
CA PHE A 13 -20.83 -12.25 3.78
C PHE A 13 -20.22 -12.74 5.13
N GLY A 14 -20.06 -14.06 5.23
CA GLY A 14 -18.83 -14.70 5.73
C GLY A 14 -18.49 -14.61 7.23
N GLY A 15 -18.68 -15.72 7.95
CA GLY A 15 -18.48 -15.85 9.40
C GLY A 15 -17.07 -15.61 9.99
N PHE A 16 -16.07 -15.25 9.18
CA PHE A 16 -14.75 -14.84 9.69
C PHE A 16 -14.73 -13.39 10.23
N ARG A 17 -15.49 -12.47 9.61
CA ARG A 17 -15.53 -11.06 10.04
C ARG A 17 -16.09 -10.89 11.46
N SER A 18 -17.01 -11.74 11.88
CA SER A 18 -17.68 -11.64 13.19
C SER A 18 -16.77 -12.02 14.38
N ASN A 19 -15.86 -12.97 14.21
CA ASN A 19 -15.08 -13.51 15.34
C ASN A 19 -13.97 -12.54 15.80
N MET A 20 -13.25 -11.91 14.85
CA MET A 20 -12.22 -10.91 15.17
C MET A 20 -12.81 -9.70 15.91
N VAL A 21 -13.87 -9.09 15.36
CA VAL A 21 -14.54 -7.93 15.97
C VAL A 21 -15.06 -8.27 17.38
N ARG A 22 -15.64 -9.47 17.55
CA ARG A 22 -16.08 -9.97 18.87
C ARG A 22 -14.93 -10.16 19.86
N ARG A 23 -13.74 -10.60 19.41
CA ARG A 23 -12.55 -10.73 20.27
C ARG A 23 -11.98 -9.38 20.66
N CYS A 24 -11.77 -8.48 19.70
CA CYS A 24 -11.29 -7.12 19.97
C CYS A 24 -12.20 -6.39 20.98
N ARG A 25 -13.52 -6.45 20.80
CA ARG A 25 -14.51 -5.86 21.74
C ARG A 25 -14.53 -6.48 23.14
N LYS A 26 -13.97 -7.67 23.32
CA LYS A 26 -13.87 -8.36 24.62
C LYS A 26 -12.51 -8.18 25.30
N ARG A 27 -11.49 -7.71 24.55
CA ARG A 27 -10.15 -7.47 25.08
C ARG A 27 -10.20 -6.24 26.00
N LYS A 28 -9.65 -6.38 27.21
CA LYS A 28 -9.41 -5.26 28.11
C LYS A 28 -7.98 -4.79 27.87
N TRP A 29 -7.80 -3.51 27.57
CA TRP A 29 -6.51 -2.88 27.39
C TRP A 29 -5.93 -2.46 28.74
N ARG A 30 -4.61 -2.34 28.82
CA ARG A 30 -3.92 -1.73 29.95
C ARG A 30 -4.42 -0.31 30.24
N THR A 31 -4.43 0.07 31.51
CA THR A 31 -4.77 1.42 31.97
C THR A 31 -3.54 2.31 32.15
N ASP A 32 -2.35 1.72 32.25
CA ASP A 32 -1.06 2.37 32.43
C ASP A 32 -0.34 2.60 31.08
N LEU A 33 -1.09 3.07 30.08
CA LEU A 33 -0.56 3.35 28.74
C LEU A 33 0.02 4.78 28.67
N PRO A 34 1.10 4.99 27.89
CA PRO A 34 1.69 6.32 27.73
C PRO A 34 0.74 7.24 26.94
N ALA A 35 0.66 8.51 27.34
CA ALA A 35 -0.07 9.51 26.56
C ALA A 35 0.66 9.83 25.25
N THR A 36 -0.10 10.21 24.22
CA THR A 36 0.40 10.59 22.89
C THR A 36 0.10 12.05 22.55
N SER A 37 0.97 12.65 21.73
CA SER A 37 0.73 13.90 21.02
C SER A 37 0.26 13.54 19.61
N VAL A 38 -0.99 13.87 19.28
CA VAL A 38 -1.57 13.58 17.96
C VAL A 38 -1.19 14.70 16.99
N ILE A 39 -0.60 14.39 15.85
CA ILE A 39 -0.15 15.36 14.85
C ILE A 39 -0.98 15.19 13.58
N ILE A 40 -1.63 16.29 13.15
CA ILE A 40 -2.47 16.32 11.96
C ILE A 40 -2.02 17.50 11.09
N THR A 41 -1.54 17.20 9.89
CA THR A 41 -1.14 18.20 8.89
C THR A 41 -2.27 18.48 7.92
N TYR A 42 -2.47 19.73 7.53
CA TYR A 42 -3.44 20.09 6.50
C TYR A 42 -2.97 21.27 5.64
N HIS A 43 -3.43 21.32 4.39
CA HIS A 43 -3.25 22.43 3.46
C HIS A 43 -4.51 22.50 2.60
N ASN A 44 -5.23 23.62 2.58
CA ASN A 44 -6.42 23.84 1.73
C ASN A 44 -7.47 22.71 1.79
N GLU A 45 -7.49 21.99 2.90
CA GLU A 45 -8.43 20.91 3.12
C GLU A 45 -9.83 21.48 3.29
N ALA A 46 -10.84 20.85 2.72
CA ALA A 46 -12.20 21.37 2.82
C ALA A 46 -12.59 21.51 4.31
N ARG A 47 -13.16 22.65 4.72
CA ARG A 47 -13.59 22.86 6.11
C ARG A 47 -14.36 21.65 6.64
N SER A 48 -15.29 21.12 5.85
CA SER A 48 -16.10 19.91 6.09
C SER A 48 -15.32 18.59 6.38
N THR A 49 -13.98 18.62 6.33
CA THR A 49 -13.09 17.47 6.49
C THR A 49 -12.25 17.58 7.78
N LEU A 50 -11.61 18.73 8.01
CA LEU A 50 -11.07 19.10 9.33
C LEU A 50 -12.19 19.14 10.38
N LEU A 51 -13.39 19.47 9.90
CA LEU A 51 -14.59 19.68 10.67
C LEU A 51 -15.78 18.88 10.04
N ARG A 52 -16.26 17.72 10.57
CA ARG A 52 -17.49 16.89 10.22
C ARG A 52 -18.31 16.46 11.47
N THR A 53 -19.58 16.01 11.47
CA THR A 53 -20.21 15.65 12.79
C THR A 53 -21.21 14.50 12.73
N VAL A 54 -21.21 13.66 13.78
CA VAL A 54 -22.22 12.59 13.98
C VAL A 54 -23.18 12.94 15.12
N VAL A 55 -24.06 13.92 14.87
CA VAL A 55 -25.28 14.08 15.70
C VAL A 55 -26.32 13.07 15.23
N ARG A 56 -26.37 11.89 15.88
CA ARG A 56 -27.60 11.08 15.90
C ARG A 56 -28.44 11.50 17.10
N GLY A 57 -29.20 12.59 16.96
CA GLY A 57 -30.08 13.08 18.03
C GLY A 57 -30.88 14.31 17.62
N SER A 58 -32.19 14.11 17.41
CA SER A 58 -33.27 15.10 17.51
C SER A 58 -33.12 16.47 16.83
N LEU A 59 -33.85 16.68 15.73
CA LEU A 59 -34.27 18.04 15.36
C LEU A 59 -35.12 18.62 16.49
N VAL A 60 -34.71 19.77 17.03
CA VAL A 60 -35.59 20.68 17.77
C VAL A 60 -35.58 21.99 17.00
N PHE A 61 -36.71 22.35 16.39
CA PHE A 61 -36.86 23.63 15.73
C PHE A 61 -37.00 24.74 16.77
N LEU A 62 -36.07 25.69 16.77
CA LEU A 62 -36.23 27.00 17.39
C LEU A 62 -35.96 28.05 16.31
N CYS A 63 -37.03 28.50 15.64
CA CYS A 63 -36.98 29.77 14.89
C CYS A 63 -37.32 30.90 15.86
N GLY A 64 -36.34 31.75 16.13
CA GLY A 64 -36.56 33.08 16.69
C GLY A 64 -37.17 34.04 15.66
N GLU A 65 -37.65 35.18 16.13
CA GLU A 65 -38.58 36.08 15.45
C GLU A 65 -37.97 36.88 14.28
N GLY A 66 -38.80 37.26 13.29
CA GLY A 66 -38.33 37.92 12.07
C GLY A 66 -39.37 38.50 11.10
N ASN A 67 -40.48 39.06 11.62
CA ASN A 67 -41.49 39.92 10.97
C ASN A 67 -42.24 39.48 9.67
N PRO A 68 -43.49 39.96 9.43
CA PRO A 68 -44.40 39.36 8.47
C PRO A 68 -44.48 40.06 7.10
N LEU A 69 -44.84 39.29 6.07
CA LEU A 69 -45.51 39.79 4.87
C LEU A 69 -46.83 39.03 4.66
N LEU A 70 -47.85 39.76 4.21
CA LEU A 70 -49.27 39.40 4.31
C LEU A 70 -49.84 38.75 3.03
N TYR A 71 -51.01 38.10 3.22
CA TYR A 71 -52.02 37.65 2.22
C TYR A 71 -51.76 36.35 1.44
N PRO A 72 -52.82 35.60 1.07
CA PRO A 72 -53.94 35.21 1.93
C PRO A 72 -54.32 33.71 1.82
N SER A 73 -54.99 33.20 2.87
CA SER A 73 -55.60 31.86 2.89
C SER A 73 -56.79 31.74 1.92
N PRO A 74 -57.13 30.51 1.47
CA PRO A 74 -58.47 30.02 1.79
C PRO A 74 -58.59 28.51 2.15
N THR A 75 -59.33 28.27 3.24
CA THR A 75 -60.34 27.19 3.46
C THR A 75 -60.01 25.68 3.39
N ASN A 76 -60.09 25.04 4.56
CA ASN A 76 -60.85 23.82 4.93
C ASN A 76 -60.78 22.52 4.11
N GLY A 77 -60.26 21.45 4.74
CA GLY A 77 -60.50 20.04 4.40
C GLY A 77 -59.91 19.06 5.45
N PRO A 78 -60.60 17.97 5.85
CA PRO A 78 -60.13 17.01 6.88
C PRO A 78 -59.20 15.89 6.32
N PRO A 79 -58.53 15.08 7.18
CA PRO A 79 -57.34 14.33 6.76
C PRO A 79 -57.63 12.96 6.13
N TYR A 80 -56.83 12.59 5.13
CA TYR A 80 -56.76 11.22 4.59
C TYR A 80 -55.41 10.56 4.90
N LEU A 81 -55.45 9.37 5.51
CA LEU A 81 -54.32 8.44 5.47
C LEU A 81 -54.21 7.83 4.06
N MET A 82 -53.00 7.84 3.49
CA MET A 82 -52.64 6.89 2.42
C MET A 82 -51.34 6.16 2.78
N ALA A 83 -51.42 4.83 2.83
CA ALA A 83 -50.27 3.95 3.03
C ALA A 83 -49.53 3.77 1.69
N ILE A 84 -48.22 4.02 1.68
CA ILE A 84 -47.37 3.85 0.50
C ILE A 84 -46.89 2.39 0.42
N ARG A 85 -47.25 1.69 -0.66
CA ARG A 85 -46.69 0.38 -1.03
C ARG A 85 -45.35 0.55 -1.76
N PRO A 86 -44.40 -0.40 -1.65
CA PRO A 86 -43.13 -0.35 -2.37
C PRO A 86 -43.29 -0.73 -3.86
N PRO A 87 -42.46 -0.18 -4.77
CA PRO A 87 -42.45 -0.52 -6.20
C PRO A 87 -41.73 -1.86 -6.49
N PRO A 88 -42.01 -2.50 -7.64
CA PRO A 88 -41.55 -3.86 -7.95
C PRO A 88 -40.10 -3.95 -8.46
N ARG A 89 -39.51 -5.15 -8.34
CA ARG A 89 -38.20 -5.50 -8.90
C ARG A 89 -38.32 -5.75 -10.41
N VAL A 90 -37.40 -5.20 -11.19
CA VAL A 90 -37.21 -5.56 -12.61
C VAL A 90 -36.00 -6.49 -12.73
N LEU A 91 -36.22 -7.70 -13.26
CA LEU A 91 -35.17 -8.60 -13.75
C LEU A 91 -34.89 -8.28 -15.22
N VAL A 92 -33.61 -8.23 -15.62
CA VAL A 92 -33.20 -8.14 -17.01
C VAL A 92 -32.30 -9.32 -17.35
N GLN A 93 -32.71 -10.12 -18.33
CA GLN A 93 -31.90 -11.21 -18.91
C GLN A 93 -30.93 -10.65 -19.96
N LEU A 94 -29.75 -11.26 -20.07
CA LEU A 94 -28.77 -11.00 -21.13
C LEU A 94 -28.87 -12.09 -22.22
N PRO A 95 -28.89 -11.73 -23.51
CA PRO A 95 -28.56 -12.64 -24.60
C PRO A 95 -27.08 -12.54 -25.02
N VAL A 96 -26.60 -13.56 -25.74
CA VAL A 96 -25.21 -13.74 -26.22
C VAL A 96 -25.16 -13.61 -27.76
N THR A 97 -23.96 -13.50 -28.35
CA THR A 97 -23.59 -13.47 -29.80
C THR A 97 -23.55 -12.06 -30.45
N SER A 98 -22.72 -11.73 -31.47
CA SER A 98 -21.36 -12.22 -31.87
C SER A 98 -20.74 -11.34 -32.99
N ARG A 99 -19.44 -11.03 -32.90
CA ARG A 99 -18.44 -10.66 -33.97
C ARG A 99 -18.62 -9.43 -34.92
N SER A 100 -17.44 -8.90 -35.29
CA SER A 100 -17.01 -8.16 -36.52
C SER A 100 -17.43 -6.70 -36.78
N GLY A 101 -16.48 -5.84 -37.25
CA GLY A 101 -16.82 -4.65 -38.04
C GLY A 101 -15.91 -3.39 -37.96
N VAL A 102 -14.83 -3.37 -38.73
CA VAL A 102 -13.90 -2.29 -39.13
C VAL A 102 -14.44 -0.84 -39.35
N ALA A 103 -13.79 0.14 -38.70
CA ALA A 103 -13.24 1.48 -39.12
C ALA A 103 -13.95 2.53 -40.06
N MET A 104 -13.47 3.78 -39.87
CA MET A 104 -13.34 4.94 -40.80
C MET A 104 -14.31 6.15 -40.76
N MET A 105 -13.74 7.29 -41.18
CA MET A 105 -14.13 8.71 -41.01
C MET A 105 -15.46 9.17 -41.63
N GLY A 106 -15.99 10.30 -41.13
CA GLY A 106 -16.99 11.14 -41.82
C GLY A 106 -17.24 12.50 -41.15
N SER A 107 -17.11 13.59 -41.90
CA SER A 107 -17.48 14.98 -41.57
C SER A 107 -17.53 15.78 -42.90
N PRO A 108 -18.13 16.98 -42.99
CA PRO A 108 -19.12 17.66 -42.14
C PRO A 108 -20.39 18.09 -42.91
N MET A 109 -21.43 18.66 -42.25
CA MET A 109 -22.13 19.87 -42.72
C MET A 109 -23.21 20.42 -41.74
N THR A 110 -22.95 21.67 -41.31
CA THR A 110 -23.81 22.84 -41.00
C THR A 110 -25.34 22.79 -40.89
N SER A 111 -25.83 23.75 -40.07
CA SER A 111 -27.20 24.24 -39.78
C SER A 111 -28.08 23.35 -38.88
N ASP A 112 -28.90 23.89 -37.95
CA ASP A 112 -29.27 25.29 -37.71
C ASP A 112 -29.37 25.62 -36.20
N VAL A 113 -29.19 26.89 -35.82
CA VAL A 113 -29.18 27.35 -34.42
C VAL A 113 -30.55 27.94 -34.05
N THR A 114 -31.38 27.15 -33.36
CA THR A 114 -32.58 27.66 -32.68
C THR A 114 -32.51 27.44 -31.17
N ARG A 115 -32.99 28.44 -30.43
CA ARG A 115 -32.72 28.63 -29.00
C ARG A 115 -33.52 27.63 -28.16
N LEU A 116 -32.83 26.77 -27.42
CA LEU A 116 -33.38 26.14 -26.22
C LEU A 116 -32.90 26.92 -24.99
N PRO A 117 -33.75 27.14 -23.98
CA PRO A 117 -33.41 27.99 -22.85
C PRO A 117 -32.26 27.38 -22.05
N THR A 118 -31.27 28.23 -21.73
CA THR A 118 -30.25 27.93 -20.73
C THR A 118 -30.95 27.60 -19.41
N SER A 119 -31.01 26.33 -19.04
CA SER A 119 -31.29 25.95 -17.67
C SER A 119 -30.26 26.69 -16.80
N PRO A 120 -30.68 27.48 -15.79
CA PRO A 120 -29.72 28.15 -14.93
C PRO A 120 -28.91 27.04 -14.27
N SER A 121 -27.60 27.07 -14.51
CA SER A 121 -26.63 26.24 -13.82
C SER A 121 -26.81 26.50 -12.33
N ILE A 122 -27.56 25.63 -11.65
CA ILE A 122 -27.85 25.76 -10.22
C ILE A 122 -26.48 25.78 -9.54
N PRO A 123 -26.04 26.91 -8.95
CA PRO A 123 -24.87 26.87 -8.11
C PRO A 123 -25.29 26.02 -6.93
N VAL A 124 -24.70 24.82 -6.81
CA VAL A 124 -24.97 23.95 -5.68
C VAL A 124 -24.25 24.55 -4.47
N PHE A 125 -24.84 25.62 -3.92
CA PHE A 125 -24.62 26.09 -2.57
C PHE A 125 -25.13 25.00 -1.62
N VAL A 126 -24.35 23.92 -1.49
CA VAL A 126 -24.44 23.04 -0.32
C VAL A 126 -24.16 23.95 0.87
N SER A 127 -25.19 24.22 1.68
CA SER A 127 -25.09 25.13 2.82
C SER A 127 -23.96 24.69 3.76
N ILE A 128 -22.87 25.46 3.76
CA ILE A 128 -21.62 25.16 4.49
C ILE A 128 -21.79 25.57 5.96
N ARG A 129 -22.66 24.90 6.72
CA ARG A 129 -22.92 25.29 8.13
C ARG A 129 -22.65 24.27 9.23
N ASP A 130 -22.81 22.96 9.06
CA ASP A 130 -22.76 22.03 10.21
C ASP A 130 -21.99 20.72 10.01
N TYR A 131 -20.67 20.84 9.90
CA TYR A 131 -19.73 19.73 9.89
C TYR A 131 -18.51 20.15 10.77
N ASN A 132 -18.23 19.48 11.92
CA ASN A 132 -17.19 19.79 12.96
C ASN A 132 -16.52 18.56 13.73
N LEU A 133 -15.38 17.94 13.28
CA LEU A 133 -14.86 16.57 13.63
C LEU A 133 -13.40 16.35 14.06
N ILE A 134 -12.35 16.21 13.20
CA ILE A 134 -11.29 15.18 13.44
C ILE A 134 -10.63 15.27 14.82
N CYS A 135 -10.40 16.49 15.31
CA CYS A 135 -9.98 16.75 16.70
C CYS A 135 -10.97 16.21 17.74
N LYS A 136 -12.28 16.51 17.60
CA LYS A 136 -13.37 15.97 18.41
C LYS A 136 -13.51 14.45 18.28
N ASP A 137 -13.27 13.84 17.12
CA ASP A 137 -13.31 12.38 17.00
C ASP A 137 -12.19 11.73 17.81
N VAL A 138 -10.97 12.24 17.66
CA VAL A 138 -9.82 11.83 18.49
C VAL A 138 -10.16 11.99 19.98
N LEU A 139 -10.73 13.12 20.40
CA LEU A 139 -11.10 13.38 21.80
C LEU A 139 -12.27 12.51 22.30
N ASN A 140 -13.29 12.24 21.46
CA ASN A 140 -14.49 11.48 21.83
C ASN A 140 -14.29 9.96 21.76
N ARG A 141 -13.28 9.48 21.03
CA ARG A 141 -13.01 8.05 20.77
C ARG A 141 -11.77 7.52 21.46
N SER A 142 -11.05 8.38 22.18
CA SER A 142 -9.85 8.02 22.95
C SER A 142 -10.06 8.33 24.44
N PRO A 143 -9.54 7.51 25.36
CA PRO A 143 -9.52 7.85 26.79
C PRO A 143 -8.79 9.18 27.03
N GLU A 144 -9.39 10.10 27.79
CA GLU A 144 -8.89 11.49 27.91
C GLU A 144 -7.43 11.56 28.36
N HIS A 145 -7.03 10.71 29.32
CA HIS A 145 -5.67 10.68 29.87
C HIS A 145 -4.59 10.25 28.85
N LEU A 146 -4.98 9.57 27.77
CA LEU A 146 -4.06 9.14 26.70
C LEU A 146 -3.83 10.22 25.64
N ILE A 147 -4.67 11.25 25.57
CA ILE A 147 -4.45 12.41 24.69
C ILE A 147 -3.75 13.51 25.48
N LYS A 148 -2.44 13.71 25.23
CA LYS A 148 -1.68 14.81 25.82
C LYS A 148 -2.08 16.14 25.18
N GLU A 149 -2.11 16.16 23.85
CA GLU A 149 -2.46 17.29 23.00
C GLU A 149 -2.74 16.82 21.57
N ILE A 150 -3.38 17.69 20.78
CA ILE A 150 -3.54 17.56 19.34
C ILE A 150 -2.85 18.77 18.70
N ILE A 151 -1.84 18.52 17.87
CA ILE A 151 -1.07 19.53 17.15
C ILE A 151 -1.56 19.54 15.70
N LEU A 152 -2.27 20.60 15.35
CA LEU A 152 -2.65 20.88 13.98
C LEU A 152 -1.55 21.70 13.32
N VAL A 153 -1.00 21.19 12.21
CA VAL A 153 0.00 21.92 11.43
C VAL A 153 -0.63 22.36 10.12
N ASP A 154 -0.89 23.66 10.03
CA ASP A 154 -1.40 24.34 8.85
C ASP A 154 -0.24 24.62 7.89
N ASP A 155 -0.16 23.82 6.82
CA ASP A 155 0.84 23.93 5.77
C ASP A 155 0.47 25.03 4.76
N PHE A 156 0.34 26.26 5.27
CA PHE A 156 0.08 27.46 4.48
C PHE A 156 -1.20 27.37 3.65
N SER A 157 -2.33 27.10 4.30
CA SER A 157 -3.66 27.16 3.67
C SER A 157 -4.05 28.61 3.31
N ASP A 158 -4.88 28.80 2.29
CA ASP A 158 -5.34 30.11 1.81
C ASP A 158 -6.23 30.83 2.83
N HIS A 159 -6.86 30.09 3.75
CA HIS A 159 -7.76 30.60 4.79
C HIS A 159 -7.20 30.31 6.20
N PRO A 160 -6.39 31.22 6.80
CA PRO A 160 -5.78 31.00 8.12
C PRO A 160 -6.82 30.81 9.25
N SER A 161 -8.00 31.43 9.11
CA SER A 161 -9.09 31.39 10.10
C SER A 161 -9.61 29.99 10.41
N ASP A 162 -9.40 29.03 9.51
CA ASP A 162 -9.72 27.62 9.72
C ASP A 162 -8.95 27.05 10.93
N GLY A 163 -7.72 27.53 11.17
CA GLY A 163 -6.94 27.21 12.35
C GLY A 163 -7.45 27.90 13.63
N ASP A 164 -7.81 29.18 13.53
CA ASP A 164 -8.24 29.98 14.69
C ASP A 164 -9.55 29.46 15.34
N GLU A 165 -10.44 28.88 14.55
CA GLU A 165 -11.64 28.19 15.06
C GLU A 165 -11.30 26.88 15.76
N LEU A 166 -10.36 26.10 15.21
CA LEU A 166 -9.91 24.82 15.77
C LEU A 166 -9.11 24.99 17.07
N ALA A 167 -8.33 26.08 17.20
CA ALA A 167 -7.55 26.41 18.40
C ALA A 167 -8.41 26.62 19.66
N LYS A 168 -9.72 26.82 19.52
CA LYS A 168 -10.68 26.97 20.63
C LYS A 168 -11.04 25.63 21.29
N ILE A 169 -10.71 24.50 20.67
CA ILE A 169 -11.02 23.16 21.19
C ILE A 169 -9.98 22.78 22.25
N GLN A 170 -10.44 22.26 23.40
CA GLN A 170 -9.55 21.82 24.48
C GLN A 170 -8.51 20.80 23.97
N LYS A 171 -7.25 20.95 24.41
CA LYS A 171 -6.07 20.18 24.00
C LYS A 171 -5.61 20.40 22.55
N VAL A 172 -6.29 21.19 21.72
CA VAL A 172 -5.83 21.52 20.37
C VAL A 172 -4.86 22.70 20.40
N ARG A 173 -3.75 22.59 19.67
CA ARG A 173 -2.78 23.65 19.42
C ARG A 173 -2.52 23.72 17.92
N VAL A 174 -2.61 24.92 17.36
CA VAL A 174 -2.38 25.16 15.93
C VAL A 174 -0.99 25.76 15.71
N ILE A 175 -0.30 25.30 14.68
CA ILE A 175 1.01 25.78 14.23
C ILE A 175 0.91 26.03 12.73
N ARG A 176 1.08 27.27 12.26
CA ARG A 176 0.98 27.62 10.84
C ARG A 176 2.35 27.85 10.21
N ASN A 177 2.59 27.27 9.03
CA ASN A 177 3.77 27.50 8.20
C ASN A 177 3.66 28.86 7.48
N GLU A 178 4.78 29.58 7.38
CA GLU A 178 4.87 30.90 6.71
C GLU A 178 4.88 30.80 5.18
N LYS A 179 5.16 29.61 4.67
CA LYS A 179 5.11 29.21 3.26
C LYS A 179 4.70 27.75 3.18
N ARG A 180 4.30 27.27 2.00
CA ARG A 180 3.95 25.86 1.81
C ARG A 180 5.21 24.98 1.82
N GLU A 181 5.34 24.17 2.86
CA GLU A 181 6.48 23.28 3.10
C GLU A 181 6.20 21.85 2.63
N GLY A 182 4.94 21.40 2.68
CA GLY A 182 4.56 20.01 2.38
C GLY A 182 4.44 19.13 3.62
N LEU A 183 3.94 17.91 3.40
CA LEU A 183 3.57 16.94 4.42
C LEU A 183 4.73 16.58 5.36
N MET A 184 5.89 16.23 4.80
CA MET A 184 7.04 15.71 5.54
C MET A 184 7.60 16.75 6.52
N ARG A 185 7.91 17.96 6.01
CA ARG A 185 8.42 19.08 6.81
C ARG A 185 7.39 19.55 7.86
N SER A 186 6.10 19.54 7.52
CA SER A 186 5.02 19.88 8.46
C SER A 186 4.86 18.85 9.58
N ARG A 187 4.94 17.55 9.27
CA ARG A 187 4.93 16.47 10.28
C ARG A 187 6.12 16.57 11.22
N VAL A 188 7.32 16.88 10.70
CA VAL A 188 8.50 17.14 11.53
C VAL A 188 8.31 18.35 12.44
N ARG A 189 7.78 19.47 11.93
CA ARG A 189 7.47 20.64 12.77
C ARG A 189 6.46 20.31 13.88
N GLY A 190 5.47 19.46 13.61
CA GLY A 190 4.53 18.96 14.61
C GLY A 190 5.20 18.05 15.66
N ALA A 191 6.10 17.18 15.24
CA ALA A 191 6.87 16.28 16.12
C ALA A 191 7.82 17.07 17.04
N ASP A 192 8.49 18.09 16.50
CA ASP A 192 9.45 18.92 17.24
C ASP A 192 8.73 19.78 18.30
N ALA A 193 7.46 20.12 18.06
CA ALA A 193 6.62 20.80 19.02
C ALA A 193 5.99 19.86 20.07
N ALA A 194 6.04 18.53 19.90
CA ALA A 194 5.30 17.56 20.70
C ALA A 194 5.87 17.36 22.12
N LYS A 195 4.96 17.31 23.09
CA LYS A 195 5.26 17.20 24.53
C LYS A 195 5.15 15.78 25.09
N ALA A 196 4.55 14.84 24.35
CA ALA A 196 4.41 13.45 24.75
C ALA A 196 5.57 12.59 24.23
N ASP A 197 5.81 11.44 24.87
CA ASP A 197 6.86 10.50 24.43
C ASP A 197 6.40 9.57 23.29
N VAL A 198 5.12 9.61 22.95
CA VAL A 198 4.55 8.92 21.79
C VAL A 198 3.97 9.95 20.82
N LEU A 199 4.22 9.74 19.53
CA LEU A 199 3.66 10.51 18.43
C LEU A 199 2.60 9.67 17.71
N THR A 200 1.43 10.26 17.44
CA THR A 200 0.40 9.65 16.60
C THR A 200 0.13 10.54 15.40
N PHE A 201 0.50 10.10 14.21
CA PHE A 201 0.21 10.82 12.96
C PHE A 201 -1.14 10.36 12.40
N LEU A 202 -1.98 11.32 12.01
CA LEU A 202 -3.23 11.10 11.27
C LEU A 202 -3.33 12.11 10.14
N ASP A 203 -3.99 11.73 9.05
CA ASP A 203 -4.37 12.66 8.00
C ASP A 203 -5.64 13.44 8.38
N SER A 204 -5.84 14.59 7.74
CA SER A 204 -6.96 15.49 7.99
C SER A 204 -8.34 14.89 7.67
N HIS A 205 -8.41 13.87 6.82
CA HIS A 205 -9.62 13.23 6.30
C HIS A 205 -9.87 11.83 6.90
N CYS A 206 -9.82 11.74 8.23
CA CYS A 206 -10.02 10.49 8.98
C CYS A 206 -11.28 10.48 9.86
N GLU A 207 -11.70 9.28 10.30
CA GLU A 207 -12.73 9.06 11.32
C GLU A 207 -12.27 7.93 12.27
N CYS A 208 -12.07 8.24 13.55
CA CYS A 208 -11.55 7.27 14.52
C CYS A 208 -12.66 6.33 15.01
N ASN A 209 -12.41 5.02 15.02
CA ASN A 209 -13.38 4.05 15.55
C ASN A 209 -13.27 3.92 17.08
N VAL A 210 -14.21 3.22 17.71
CA VAL A 210 -14.20 3.01 19.17
C VAL A 210 -13.06 2.07 19.57
N GLY A 211 -12.21 2.50 20.51
CA GLY A 211 -11.09 1.71 21.02
C GLY A 211 -9.92 1.61 20.03
N TRP A 212 -9.73 2.64 19.21
CA TRP A 212 -8.70 2.65 18.16
C TRP A 212 -7.28 2.89 18.70
N LEU A 213 -7.13 3.60 19.83
CA LEU A 213 -5.84 4.13 20.28
C LEU A 213 -5.11 3.15 21.22
N GLU A 214 -5.84 2.59 22.18
CA GLU A 214 -5.33 1.67 23.19
C GLU A 214 -4.59 0.45 22.61
N PRO A 215 -5.05 -0.20 21.51
CA PRO A 215 -4.31 -1.30 20.88
C PRO A 215 -2.96 -0.88 20.29
N LEU A 216 -2.84 0.37 19.82
CA LEU A 216 -1.61 0.91 19.24
C LEU A 216 -0.60 1.22 20.37
N LEU A 217 -1.06 1.90 21.42
CA LEU A 217 -0.24 2.26 22.58
C LEU A 217 0.20 1.03 23.39
N GLU A 218 -0.68 0.03 23.58
CA GLU A 218 -0.32 -1.23 24.24
C GLU A 218 0.80 -1.94 23.49
N ARG A 219 0.74 -2.00 22.15
CA ARG A 219 1.77 -2.67 21.35
C ARG A 219 3.13 -1.96 21.36
N LEU A 220 3.16 -0.64 21.57
CA LEU A 220 4.40 0.11 21.83
C LEU A 220 4.91 -0.07 23.26
N ALA A 221 4.01 -0.22 24.25
CA ALA A 221 4.35 -0.43 25.65
C ALA A 221 4.68 -1.90 26.02
N GLU A 222 4.49 -2.85 25.10
CA GLU A 222 4.82 -4.26 25.24
C GLU A 222 6.34 -4.50 25.23
N VAL A 223 6.85 -5.08 26.32
CA VAL A 223 8.26 -5.46 26.51
C VAL A 223 8.68 -6.55 25.52
N SER A 224 9.88 -6.45 24.94
CA SER A 224 10.49 -7.58 24.23
C SER A 224 11.16 -8.51 25.26
N GLN A 225 10.67 -9.74 25.35
CA GLN A 225 11.02 -10.71 26.41
C GLN A 225 12.44 -11.30 26.33
N PHE A 226 13.29 -10.78 25.43
CA PHE A 226 14.59 -11.35 25.11
C PHE A 226 15.68 -10.27 25.00
N LEU A 227 16.57 -10.26 25.99
CA LEU A 227 17.93 -9.77 25.86
C LEU A 227 18.84 -10.99 25.89
N GLU A 228 19.43 -11.34 24.74
CA GLU A 228 20.52 -12.31 24.71
C GLU A 228 21.77 -11.66 25.31
N LEU A 229 21.98 -11.88 26.62
CA LEU A 229 23.31 -11.75 27.20
C LEU A 229 24.10 -13.01 26.85
N SER A 230 25.28 -12.81 26.28
CA SER A 230 26.21 -13.86 25.85
C SER A 230 26.55 -14.81 27.00
N GLY A 231 26.00 -16.02 27.00
CA GLY A 231 26.31 -17.06 27.99
C GLY A 231 25.09 -17.79 28.56
N ALA A 232 24.59 -18.79 27.82
CA ALA A 232 23.90 -20.00 28.28
C ALA A 232 22.75 -19.91 29.33
N THR A 233 22.24 -18.73 29.69
CA THR A 233 21.27 -18.59 30.78
C THR A 233 20.03 -17.83 30.33
N ARG A 234 18.88 -18.51 30.26
CA ARG A 234 17.58 -17.89 29.94
C ARG A 234 17.03 -17.11 31.14
N THR A 235 17.40 -15.84 31.26
CA THR A 235 16.84 -14.95 32.28
C THR A 235 15.49 -14.38 31.84
N VAL A 236 14.41 -14.77 32.52
CA VAL A 236 13.07 -14.20 32.29
C VAL A 236 13.00 -12.81 32.91
N CYS A 237 12.64 -11.81 32.11
CA CYS A 237 12.44 -10.44 32.58
C CYS A 237 11.19 -10.32 33.47
N GLY A 238 11.28 -9.60 34.59
CA GLY A 238 10.18 -9.47 35.55
C GLY A 238 10.23 -8.18 36.36
N PHE A 239 9.07 -7.76 36.88
CA PHE A 239 8.98 -6.70 37.89
C PHE A 239 9.00 -7.33 39.29
N PRO A 240 9.72 -6.76 40.27
CA PRO A 240 9.69 -7.25 41.65
C PRO A 240 8.29 -7.06 42.26
N ALA A 241 7.62 -8.17 42.57
CA ALA A 241 6.25 -8.16 43.09
C ALA A 241 6.15 -7.74 44.58
N SER A 242 7.28 -7.53 45.27
CA SER A 242 7.34 -6.99 46.63
C SER A 242 8.72 -6.37 46.91
N LEU A 243 8.79 -5.45 47.89
CA LEU A 243 10.04 -4.80 48.34
C LEU A 243 11.04 -5.74 49.05
N HIS A 244 10.75 -7.05 49.17
CA HIS A 244 11.54 -7.98 50.00
C HIS A 244 12.14 -9.17 49.22
N ALA A 245 12.02 -9.20 47.88
CA ALA A 245 12.62 -10.24 47.05
C ALA A 245 13.98 -9.78 46.49
N ASN A 246 15.07 -10.31 47.05
CA ASN A 246 16.45 -9.95 46.69
C ASN A 246 16.92 -10.66 45.38
N THR A 247 16.07 -10.65 44.35
CA THR A 247 16.30 -11.31 43.07
C THR A 247 16.77 -10.29 42.04
N LEU A 248 17.96 -10.50 41.45
CA LEU A 248 18.50 -9.69 40.35
C LEU A 248 17.68 -9.91 39.06
N LEU A 249 16.53 -9.22 38.95
CA LEU A 249 15.73 -9.19 37.74
C LEU A 249 16.27 -8.13 36.77
N THR A 250 16.68 -8.55 35.58
CA THR A 250 17.02 -7.62 34.49
C THR A 250 15.82 -6.74 34.15
N PRO A 251 15.96 -5.41 34.10
CA PRO A 251 14.85 -4.53 33.75
C PRO A 251 14.24 -4.87 32.40
N CYS A 252 12.91 -5.02 32.39
CA CYS A 252 12.08 -5.20 31.20
C CYS A 252 12.20 -4.00 30.24
N LEU A 253 13.19 -3.99 29.35
CA LEU A 253 13.34 -2.93 28.36
C LEU A 253 12.20 -2.98 27.33
N GLN A 254 11.40 -1.91 27.30
CA GLN A 254 10.32 -1.73 26.32
C GLN A 254 10.88 -1.67 24.91
N ASP A 255 10.21 -2.35 23.98
CA ASP A 255 10.59 -2.34 22.57
C ASP A 255 10.02 -1.11 21.85
N LYS A 256 10.73 0.00 22.04
CA LYS A 256 10.45 1.29 21.40
C LYS A 256 10.74 1.30 19.88
N THR A 257 11.16 0.18 19.28
CA THR A 257 11.55 0.12 17.85
C THR A 257 10.39 -0.21 16.90
N ARG A 258 9.20 -0.44 17.46
CA ARG A 258 7.98 -0.74 16.69
C ARG A 258 7.35 0.55 16.18
N VAL A 259 6.79 0.46 14.97
CA VAL A 259 5.98 1.50 14.35
C VAL A 259 4.66 0.86 13.97
N VAL A 260 3.57 1.29 14.60
CA VAL A 260 2.29 0.58 14.55
C VAL A 260 1.23 1.42 13.84
N CYS A 261 0.36 0.78 13.05
CA CYS A 261 -0.69 1.47 12.29
C CYS A 261 -2.05 0.77 12.44
N PRO A 262 -3.17 1.52 12.35
CA PRO A 262 -4.50 0.96 12.36
C PRO A 262 -4.77 0.16 11.07
N VAL A 263 -5.80 -0.69 11.09
CA VAL A 263 -6.45 -1.06 9.83
C VAL A 263 -7.21 0.16 9.31
N ILE A 264 -6.86 0.60 8.11
CA ILE A 264 -7.44 1.76 7.47
C ILE A 264 -8.74 1.32 6.77
N ASP A 265 -9.88 1.72 7.33
CA ASP A 265 -11.20 1.52 6.74
C ASP A 265 -11.47 2.58 5.65
N VAL A 266 -12.39 2.30 4.74
CA VAL A 266 -12.70 3.18 3.60
C VAL A 266 -13.87 4.08 3.95
N ILE A 267 -13.69 5.40 3.90
CA ILE A 267 -14.80 6.36 3.84
C ILE A 267 -15.03 6.69 2.37
N SER A 268 -16.23 6.40 1.88
CA SER A 268 -16.61 6.70 0.49
C SER A 268 -16.53 8.19 0.21
N MET A 269 -15.76 8.61 -0.79
CA MET A 269 -15.70 10.03 -1.20
C MET A 269 -17.00 10.54 -1.83
N ASP A 270 -17.83 9.63 -2.36
CA ASP A 270 -19.06 9.98 -3.08
C ASP A 270 -20.30 9.97 -2.14
N THR A 271 -20.28 9.14 -1.08
CA THR A 271 -21.43 8.95 -0.16
C THR A 271 -21.13 9.17 1.33
N PHE A 272 -19.87 9.36 1.71
CA PHE A 272 -19.39 9.40 3.11
C PHE A 272 -19.77 8.19 3.98
N GLU A 273 -20.15 7.07 3.36
CA GLU A 273 -20.35 5.79 4.04
C GLU A 273 -19.02 5.23 4.56
N TYR A 274 -19.01 4.79 5.83
CA TYR A 274 -17.88 4.12 6.45
C TYR A 274 -17.94 2.61 6.16
N ILE A 275 -16.98 2.10 5.39
CA ILE A 275 -16.92 0.73 4.87
C ILE A 275 -15.70 0.02 5.49
N GLY A 276 -15.97 -1.03 6.28
CA GLY A 276 -14.93 -1.80 6.95
C GLY A 276 -14.01 -2.57 5.97
N ALA A 277 -12.72 -2.26 6.01
CA ALA A 277 -11.69 -2.93 5.21
C ALA A 277 -11.39 -4.35 5.71
N SER A 278 -10.80 -5.18 4.85
CA SER A 278 -10.36 -6.52 5.24
C SER A 278 -9.22 -6.45 6.26
N ALA A 279 -9.29 -7.30 7.30
CA ALA A 279 -8.21 -7.46 8.28
C ALA A 279 -7.06 -8.34 7.78
N ASP A 280 -7.19 -8.92 6.59
CA ASP A 280 -6.19 -9.81 5.97
C ASP A 280 -5.41 -9.11 4.84
N LEU A 281 -5.31 -7.78 4.91
CA LEU A 281 -4.51 -6.96 4.01
C LEU A 281 -3.26 -6.42 4.72
N ARG A 282 -2.16 -6.31 3.98
CA ARG A 282 -0.95 -5.59 4.38
C ARG A 282 -0.49 -4.64 3.27
N GLY A 283 0.39 -3.70 3.61
CA GLY A 283 0.97 -2.78 2.64
C GLY A 283 2.18 -3.38 1.93
N GLY A 284 2.24 -3.20 0.61
CA GLY A 284 3.31 -3.64 -0.28
C GLY A 284 3.53 -2.64 -1.42
N PHE A 285 4.47 -2.92 -2.31
CA PHE A 285 4.77 -2.10 -3.49
C PHE A 285 5.08 -2.97 -4.70
N ASP A 286 4.90 -2.42 -5.88
CA ASP A 286 5.49 -2.95 -7.11
C ASP A 286 6.76 -2.14 -7.45
N TRP A 287 7.54 -2.62 -8.43
CA TRP A 287 8.81 -1.97 -8.79
C TRP A 287 8.66 -0.58 -9.41
N ASN A 288 7.45 -0.11 -9.69
CA ASN A 288 7.19 1.31 -9.95
C ASN A 288 7.27 2.20 -8.69
N LEU A 289 7.49 1.59 -7.52
CA LEU A 289 7.50 2.21 -6.19
C LEU A 289 6.21 2.99 -5.91
N VAL A 290 5.06 2.36 -6.17
CA VAL A 290 3.74 2.82 -5.76
C VAL A 290 3.18 1.90 -4.67
N PHE A 291 2.58 2.47 -3.63
CA PHE A 291 1.93 1.71 -2.57
C PHE A 291 0.71 0.94 -3.09
N LYS A 292 0.60 -0.33 -2.68
CA LYS A 292 -0.56 -1.19 -2.89
C LYS A 292 -0.95 -1.94 -1.62
N TRP A 293 -2.20 -2.39 -1.57
CA TRP A 293 -2.67 -3.35 -0.59
C TRP A 293 -2.57 -4.76 -1.16
N GLU A 294 -1.98 -5.68 -0.39
CA GLU A 294 -1.87 -7.09 -0.74
C GLU A 294 -2.56 -7.97 0.29
N TYR A 295 -3.19 -9.06 -0.16
CA TYR A 295 -3.70 -10.08 0.76
C TYR A 295 -2.56 -10.88 1.38
N LEU A 296 -2.71 -11.18 2.67
CA LEU A 296 -1.87 -12.16 3.36
C LEU A 296 -1.93 -13.53 2.66
N THR A 297 -0.82 -14.27 2.72
CA THR A 297 -0.72 -15.59 2.08
C THR A 297 -1.75 -16.57 2.65
N ALA A 298 -2.01 -17.67 1.94
CA ALA A 298 -2.91 -18.70 2.45
C ALA A 298 -2.45 -19.27 3.81
N GLU A 299 -1.13 -19.38 4.00
CA GLU A 299 -0.52 -19.85 5.24
C GLU A 299 -0.65 -18.82 6.37
N GLU A 300 -0.28 -17.56 6.14
CA GLU A 300 -0.43 -16.47 7.12
C GLU A 300 -1.89 -16.35 7.59
N ARG A 301 -2.85 -16.41 6.66
CA ARG A 301 -4.28 -16.42 6.99
C ARG A 301 -4.70 -17.67 7.76
N ALA A 302 -4.12 -18.84 7.47
CA ALA A 302 -4.40 -20.08 8.20
C ALA A 302 -3.89 -20.03 9.65
N GLN A 303 -2.65 -19.56 9.86
CA GLN A 303 -2.06 -19.36 11.19
C GLN A 303 -2.91 -18.37 12.02
N ARG A 304 -3.31 -17.25 11.41
CA ARG A 304 -4.16 -16.20 12.01
C ARG A 304 -5.59 -16.65 12.34
N LYS A 305 -6.07 -17.82 11.88
CA LYS A 305 -7.38 -18.36 12.33
C LYS A 305 -7.41 -18.63 13.83
N ARG A 306 -6.26 -18.95 14.45
CA ARG A 306 -6.14 -19.21 15.90
C ARG A 306 -6.36 -17.93 16.71
N ASP A 307 -5.65 -16.87 16.35
CA ASP A 307 -5.94 -15.52 16.82
C ASP A 307 -5.90 -14.45 15.72
N PRO A 308 -7.06 -13.93 15.27
CA PRO A 308 -7.11 -12.88 14.28
C PRO A 308 -6.82 -11.48 14.88
N THR A 309 -6.68 -11.35 16.21
CA THR A 309 -6.38 -10.07 16.87
C THR A 309 -4.90 -9.72 16.92
N GLY A 310 -4.01 -10.70 16.73
CA GLY A 310 -2.56 -10.49 16.68
C GLY A 310 -2.13 -9.53 15.58
N SER A 311 -1.05 -8.78 15.86
CA SER A 311 -0.40 -7.84 14.94
C SER A 311 0.02 -8.51 13.63
N ILE A 312 -0.04 -7.76 12.53
CA ILE A 312 0.41 -8.17 11.20
C ILE A 312 1.68 -7.41 10.87
N ARG A 313 2.81 -8.09 10.69
CA ARG A 313 4.04 -7.48 10.16
C ARG A 313 3.80 -7.06 8.71
N THR A 314 4.10 -5.80 8.38
CA THR A 314 3.84 -5.23 7.04
C THR A 314 5.15 -4.75 6.40
N PRO A 315 5.47 -5.11 5.14
CA PRO A 315 6.64 -4.60 4.43
C PRO A 315 6.68 -3.07 4.36
N MET A 316 5.51 -2.46 4.12
CA MET A 316 5.35 -1.01 4.02
C MET A 316 4.06 -0.55 4.70
N ILE A 317 4.03 0.70 5.16
CA ILE A 317 2.82 1.41 5.60
C ILE A 317 2.30 2.37 4.53
N ALA A 318 1.02 2.70 4.58
CA ALA A 318 0.42 3.72 3.72
C ALA A 318 0.97 5.15 3.99
N GLY A 319 1.68 5.34 5.12
CA GLY A 319 2.30 6.61 5.52
C GLY A 319 1.36 7.58 6.24
N GLY A 320 0.08 7.61 5.84
CA GLY A 320 -0.92 8.51 6.42
C GLY A 320 -1.12 8.40 7.94
N LEU A 321 -1.35 7.17 8.43
CA LEU A 321 -1.76 6.89 9.80
C LEU A 321 -0.79 5.92 10.49
N PHE A 322 -0.08 6.36 11.54
CA PHE A 322 0.78 5.50 12.36
C PHE A 322 1.12 6.11 13.73
N VAL A 323 1.66 5.29 14.63
CA VAL A 323 2.10 5.65 15.98
C VAL A 323 3.53 5.15 16.19
N ILE A 324 4.37 5.99 16.80
CA ILE A 324 5.80 5.74 17.03
C ILE A 324 6.27 6.40 18.34
N ASP A 325 7.26 5.81 19.00
CA ASP A 325 7.98 6.46 20.11
C ASP A 325 8.76 7.68 19.60
N ARG A 326 8.62 8.85 20.26
CA ARG A 326 9.22 10.11 19.83
C ARG A 326 10.75 10.05 19.79
N ALA A 327 11.37 9.49 20.82
CA ALA A 327 12.82 9.35 20.87
C ALA A 327 13.35 8.37 19.81
N TYR A 328 12.56 7.35 19.44
CA TYR A 328 12.88 6.47 18.31
C TYR A 328 12.72 7.17 16.95
N PHE A 329 11.68 7.99 16.76
CA PHE A 329 11.51 8.83 15.56
C PHE A 329 12.68 9.81 15.39
N ASP A 330 13.11 10.46 16.47
CA ASP A 330 14.29 11.33 16.49
C ASP A 330 15.58 10.55 16.18
N ARG A 331 15.79 9.39 16.83
CA ARG A 331 16.96 8.53 16.61
C ARG A 331 17.06 8.03 15.17
N LEU A 332 15.92 7.69 14.55
CA LEU A 332 15.86 7.33 13.14
C LEU A 332 16.05 8.51 12.18
N GLY A 333 16.23 9.75 12.66
CA GLY A 333 16.43 10.92 11.82
C GLY A 333 15.15 11.46 11.16
N LYS A 334 14.00 11.30 11.83
CA LYS A 334 12.69 11.88 11.50
C LYS A 334 12.20 11.54 10.08
N TYR A 335 12.01 12.53 9.21
CA TYR A 335 11.81 12.39 7.77
C TYR A 335 12.94 13.08 7.01
N ASP A 336 13.12 12.71 5.74
CA ASP A 336 13.96 13.45 4.81
C ASP A 336 13.36 14.84 4.50
N MET A 337 13.99 15.87 5.07
CA MET A 337 13.50 17.26 4.98
C MET A 337 13.62 17.87 3.59
N MET A 338 14.34 17.24 2.65
CA MET A 338 14.46 17.69 1.26
C MET A 338 13.43 17.02 0.32
N MET A 339 12.55 16.16 0.84
CA MET A 339 11.36 15.72 0.09
C MET A 339 10.30 16.81 0.05
N ASP A 340 9.61 16.94 -1.08
CA ASP A 340 8.72 18.07 -1.36
C ASP A 340 7.25 17.67 -1.45
N VAL A 341 6.37 18.49 -0.88
CA VAL A 341 4.90 18.41 -0.92
C VAL A 341 4.29 17.09 -0.41
N TRP A 342 4.37 16.00 -1.17
CA TRP A 342 3.71 14.73 -0.89
C TRP A 342 4.32 13.57 -1.70
N GLY A 343 4.35 12.37 -1.11
CA GLY A 343 4.66 11.10 -1.77
C GLY A 343 6.12 10.70 -1.64
N GLY A 344 6.38 9.39 -1.59
CA GLY A 344 7.72 8.81 -1.43
C GLY A 344 8.18 8.68 0.03
N GLU A 345 7.60 9.45 0.96
CA GLU A 345 7.98 9.45 2.37
C GLU A 345 7.57 8.17 3.10
N ASN A 346 6.47 7.55 2.65
CA ASN A 346 5.96 6.30 3.19
C ASN A 346 6.86 5.10 2.82
N LEU A 347 7.50 5.12 1.63
CA LEU A 347 8.52 4.17 1.21
C LEU A 347 9.80 4.36 2.04
N GLU A 348 10.31 5.59 2.09
CA GLU A 348 11.57 5.93 2.77
C GLU A 348 11.54 5.54 4.24
N ILE A 349 10.51 5.96 4.99
CA ILE A 349 10.39 5.59 6.40
C ILE A 349 10.19 4.08 6.58
N SER A 350 9.52 3.40 5.66
CA SER A 350 9.31 1.94 5.75
C SER A 350 10.61 1.17 5.56
N PHE A 351 11.38 1.51 4.54
CA PHE A 351 12.70 0.93 4.28
C PHE A 351 13.67 1.20 5.43
N ARG A 352 13.71 2.44 5.91
CA ARG A 352 14.56 2.86 7.03
C ARG A 352 14.20 2.14 8.34
N VAL A 353 12.93 2.11 8.75
CA VAL A 353 12.50 1.44 9.98
C VAL A 353 12.94 -0.03 9.98
N TRP A 354 12.69 -0.75 8.88
CA TRP A 354 13.05 -2.17 8.77
C TRP A 354 14.56 -2.40 8.67
N GLN A 355 15.27 -1.71 7.77
CA GLN A 355 16.72 -1.92 7.59
C GLN A 355 17.51 -1.50 8.83
N CYS A 356 17.06 -0.50 9.58
CA CYS A 356 17.72 -0.01 10.79
C CYS A 356 17.21 -0.66 12.10
N GLY A 357 16.65 -1.88 12.00
CA GLY A 357 16.40 -2.77 13.15
C GLY A 357 15.09 -2.58 13.90
N GLY A 358 14.13 -1.81 13.37
CA GLY A 358 12.76 -1.74 13.87
C GLY A 358 11.80 -2.62 13.09
N SER A 359 10.49 -2.36 13.24
CA SER A 359 9.46 -3.10 12.51
C SER A 359 8.17 -2.32 12.32
N LEU A 360 7.52 -2.51 11.17
CA LEU A 360 6.18 -2.00 10.88
C LEU A 360 5.10 -3.05 11.15
N GLU A 361 4.03 -2.67 11.84
CA GLU A 361 2.93 -3.58 12.19
C GLU A 361 1.55 -2.93 12.02
N ILE A 362 0.60 -3.66 11.41
CA ILE A 362 -0.82 -3.32 11.38
C ILE A 362 -1.51 -4.01 12.56
N ILE A 363 -2.31 -3.27 13.33
CA ILE A 363 -2.98 -3.77 14.55
C ILE A 363 -4.48 -3.98 14.26
N PRO A 364 -4.99 -5.23 14.08
CA PRO A 364 -6.35 -5.48 13.56
C PRO A 364 -7.50 -4.94 14.41
N CYS A 365 -7.28 -4.78 15.72
CA CYS A 365 -8.26 -4.20 16.64
C CYS A 365 -8.28 -2.66 16.62
N SER A 366 -7.26 -2.01 16.07
CA SER A 366 -7.29 -0.58 15.80
C SER A 366 -7.86 -0.32 14.41
N ARG A 367 -8.82 0.62 14.33
CA ARG A 367 -9.61 0.91 13.13
C ARG A 367 -9.78 2.42 13.00
N VAL A 368 -9.41 2.95 11.85
CA VAL A 368 -9.61 4.37 11.51
C VAL A 368 -10.05 4.45 10.05
N GLY A 369 -11.17 5.11 9.79
CA GLY A 369 -11.64 5.39 8.44
C GLY A 369 -10.82 6.49 7.77
N HIS A 370 -10.65 6.41 6.46
CA HIS A 370 -9.93 7.39 5.65
C HIS A 370 -10.68 7.66 4.33
N VAL A 371 -10.81 8.93 3.94
CA VAL A 371 -11.44 9.31 2.65
C VAL A 371 -10.45 9.10 1.50
N PHE A 372 -10.54 7.97 0.81
CA PHE A 372 -9.72 7.71 -0.36
C PHE A 372 -10.19 8.52 -1.58
N ARG A 373 -9.30 9.37 -2.12
CA ARG A 373 -9.59 10.31 -3.19
C ARG A 373 -9.09 9.80 -4.54
N LYS A 374 -9.89 9.95 -5.60
CA LYS A 374 -9.52 9.60 -6.99
C LYS A 374 -8.47 10.53 -7.61
N ARG A 375 -8.28 11.75 -7.07
CA ARG A 375 -7.32 12.78 -7.50
C ARG A 375 -6.88 13.62 -6.30
N HIS A 376 -5.66 14.18 -6.35
CA HIS A 376 -5.22 15.16 -5.34
C HIS A 376 -5.94 16.50 -5.53
N PRO A 377 -6.46 17.14 -4.47
CA PRO A 377 -7.14 18.43 -4.57
C PRO A 377 -6.21 19.64 -4.49
N TYR A 378 -4.89 19.45 -4.45
CA TYR A 378 -3.88 20.50 -4.24
C TYR A 378 -2.92 20.63 -5.43
N THR A 379 -2.35 21.82 -5.60
CA THR A 379 -1.34 22.09 -6.64
C THR A 379 0.00 21.41 -6.31
N PHE A 380 0.84 21.17 -7.32
CA PHE A 380 2.20 20.66 -7.16
C PHE A 380 3.16 21.55 -7.96
N PRO A 381 4.09 22.29 -7.31
CA PRO A 381 5.13 23.03 -8.03
C PRO A 381 5.97 22.07 -8.89
N GLY A 382 6.03 22.33 -10.21
CA GLY A 382 6.71 21.43 -11.16
C GLY A 382 5.91 20.17 -11.58
N GLY A 383 4.68 19.99 -11.10
CA GLY A 383 3.79 18.88 -11.45
C GLY A 383 3.94 17.65 -10.55
N SER A 384 2.81 16.99 -10.25
CA SER A 384 2.75 15.88 -9.27
C SER A 384 3.65 14.71 -9.61
N GLY A 385 3.74 14.33 -10.90
CA GLY A 385 4.62 13.25 -11.36
C GLY A 385 6.10 13.51 -11.11
N ASN A 386 6.58 14.74 -11.33
CA ASN A 386 7.97 15.12 -11.09
C ASN A 386 8.30 15.17 -9.59
N VAL A 387 7.41 15.75 -8.77
CA VAL A 387 7.58 15.79 -7.31
C VAL A 387 7.60 14.38 -6.72
N PHE A 388 6.66 13.53 -7.13
CA PHE A 388 6.62 12.12 -6.72
C PHE A 388 7.89 11.37 -7.14
N ALA A 389 8.30 11.48 -8.41
CA ALA A 389 9.52 10.85 -8.90
C ALA A 389 10.78 11.35 -8.15
N ARG A 390 10.87 12.67 -7.87
CA ARG A 390 11.94 13.27 -7.08
C ARG A 390 12.04 12.65 -5.69
N ASN A 391 10.94 12.59 -4.93
CA ASN A 391 10.95 12.03 -3.58
C ASN A 391 11.22 10.52 -3.58
N THR A 392 10.57 9.78 -4.48
CA THR A 392 10.77 8.33 -4.65
C THR A 392 12.21 8.00 -5.04
N ARG A 393 12.89 8.84 -5.83
CA ARG A 393 14.33 8.72 -6.09
C ARG A 393 15.18 8.92 -4.85
N ARG A 394 14.89 9.92 -4.01
CA ARG A 394 15.62 10.12 -2.74
C ARG A 394 15.52 8.87 -1.86
N ALA A 395 14.35 8.23 -1.81
CA ALA A 395 14.17 6.95 -1.14
C ALA A 395 15.00 5.83 -1.78
N ALA A 396 14.92 5.66 -3.11
CA ALA A 396 15.59 4.59 -3.83
C ALA A 396 17.12 4.69 -3.78
N GLU A 397 17.69 5.86 -4.02
CA GLU A 397 19.15 6.09 -4.04
C GLU A 397 19.80 5.88 -2.67
N VAL A 398 19.07 6.13 -1.56
CA VAL A 398 19.58 5.93 -0.20
C VAL A 398 19.38 4.49 0.28
N TRP A 399 18.23 3.87 -0.01
CA TRP A 399 17.78 2.66 0.70
C TRP A 399 17.69 1.38 -0.14
N MET A 400 17.77 1.43 -1.48
CA MET A 400 17.54 0.26 -2.33
C MET A 400 18.81 -0.42 -2.89
N ASP A 401 19.99 0.12 -2.61
CA ASP A 401 21.26 -0.37 -3.17
C ASP A 401 21.15 -0.50 -4.71
N ASP A 402 21.67 -1.59 -5.32
CA ASP A 402 21.58 -1.80 -6.77
C ASP A 402 20.16 -2.13 -7.27
N TYR A 403 19.24 -2.52 -6.38
CA TYR A 403 17.84 -2.84 -6.74
C TYR A 403 17.05 -1.62 -7.22
N LYS A 404 17.59 -0.39 -7.06
CA LYS A 404 17.03 0.82 -7.67
C LYS A 404 16.98 0.76 -9.20
N GLU A 405 17.84 -0.03 -9.86
CA GLU A 405 17.79 -0.19 -11.32
C GLU A 405 16.51 -0.90 -11.80
N TYR A 406 15.90 -1.75 -10.96
CA TYR A 406 14.56 -2.29 -11.26
C TYR A 406 13.49 -1.20 -11.24
N TYR A 407 13.58 -0.26 -10.30
CA TYR A 407 12.70 0.93 -10.29
C TYR A 407 12.92 1.80 -11.51
N TYR A 408 14.16 2.10 -11.86
CA TYR A 408 14.46 2.87 -13.07
C TYR A 408 14.14 2.14 -14.37
N THR A 409 14.03 0.82 -14.36
CA THR A 409 13.52 0.05 -15.51
C THR A 409 11.99 0.13 -15.59
N ALA A 410 11.29 0.08 -14.46
CA ALA A 410 9.83 0.26 -14.40
C ALA A 410 9.38 1.70 -14.66
N VAL A 411 10.20 2.70 -14.31
CA VAL A 411 9.92 4.14 -14.48
C VAL A 411 11.13 4.86 -15.10
N PRO A 412 11.42 4.67 -16.41
CA PRO A 412 12.63 5.22 -17.04
C PRO A 412 12.78 6.73 -16.95
N LEU A 413 11.66 7.47 -16.99
CA LEU A 413 11.64 8.93 -16.88
C LEU A 413 12.24 9.43 -15.55
N ALA A 414 12.19 8.62 -14.48
CA ALA A 414 12.74 9.00 -13.19
C ALA A 414 14.25 9.28 -13.27
N ARG A 415 15.03 8.53 -14.06
CA ARG A 415 16.50 8.69 -14.17
C ARG A 415 16.93 10.14 -14.44
N ASN A 416 16.09 10.93 -15.12
CA ASN A 416 16.37 12.31 -15.51
C ASN A 416 15.86 13.37 -14.51
N VAL A 417 15.09 12.98 -13.48
CA VAL A 417 14.50 13.91 -12.49
C VAL A 417 15.53 14.27 -11.40
N PRO A 418 15.90 15.55 -11.20
CA PRO A 418 16.86 15.95 -10.19
C PRO A 418 16.36 15.74 -8.75
N PHE A 419 17.03 14.89 -7.99
CA PHE A 419 16.64 14.53 -6.61
C PHE A 419 17.40 15.31 -5.52
N GLY A 420 18.43 16.08 -5.87
CA GLY A 420 19.22 16.91 -4.94
C GLY A 420 20.25 16.11 -4.12
N ASN A 421 20.91 16.76 -3.17
CA ASN A 421 21.90 16.11 -2.30
C ASN A 421 21.21 15.12 -1.33
N ILE A 422 21.82 13.95 -1.11
CA ILE A 422 21.33 12.89 -0.20
C ILE A 422 22.39 12.45 0.83
N GLN A 423 23.50 13.18 0.95
CA GLN A 423 24.64 12.77 1.77
C GLN A 423 24.26 12.62 3.25
N ASP A 424 23.45 13.54 3.77
CA ASP A 424 22.96 13.49 5.15
C ASP A 424 22.13 12.22 5.45
N ARG A 425 21.39 11.71 4.44
CA ARG A 425 20.64 10.45 4.53
C ARG A 425 21.53 9.23 4.43
N LEU A 426 22.58 9.27 3.60
CA LEU A 426 23.60 8.22 3.49
C LEU A 426 24.42 8.11 4.79
N ASP A 427 24.85 9.25 5.34
CA ASP A 427 25.57 9.33 6.61
C ASP A 427 24.71 8.81 7.78
N LEU A 428 23.41 9.13 7.77
CA LEU A 428 22.43 8.58 8.72
C LEU A 428 22.29 7.05 8.61
N ARG A 429 22.18 6.51 7.39
CA ARG A 429 22.10 5.06 7.12
C ARG A 429 23.35 4.33 7.63
N SER A 430 24.52 4.93 7.41
CA SER A 430 25.82 4.43 7.90
C SER A 430 25.90 4.48 9.44
N LYS A 431 25.56 5.63 10.04
CA LYS A 431 25.55 5.84 11.50
C LYS A 431 24.62 4.88 12.25
N LEU A 432 23.48 4.53 11.65
CA LEU A 432 22.52 3.58 12.20
C LEU A 432 22.84 2.11 11.90
N GLN A 433 23.93 1.82 11.16
CA GLN A 433 24.40 0.48 10.80
C GLN A 433 23.30 -0.39 10.14
N CYS A 434 22.50 0.24 9.27
CA CYS A 434 21.32 -0.41 8.68
C CYS A 434 21.72 -1.55 7.72
N LYS A 435 20.88 -2.58 7.66
CA LYS A 435 21.03 -3.74 6.76
C LYS A 435 20.88 -3.34 5.28
N PRO A 436 21.45 -4.10 4.33
CA PRO A 436 21.25 -3.86 2.90
C PRO A 436 19.82 -4.16 2.44
N PHE A 437 19.41 -3.64 1.30
CA PHE A 437 18.09 -3.87 0.72
C PHE A 437 17.85 -5.34 0.35
N LYS A 438 18.91 -6.09 0.00
CA LYS A 438 18.82 -7.55 -0.15
C LYS A 438 18.27 -8.22 1.13
N TRP A 439 18.74 -7.81 2.31
CA TRP A 439 18.23 -8.35 3.58
C TRP A 439 16.74 -8.02 3.77
N TYR A 440 16.31 -6.81 3.39
CA TYR A 440 14.90 -6.41 3.41
C TYR A 440 14.04 -7.30 2.48
N LEU A 441 14.48 -7.56 1.26
CA LEU A 441 13.77 -8.46 0.35
C LEU A 441 13.73 -9.90 0.90
N ASP A 442 14.85 -10.43 1.38
CA ASP A 442 14.94 -11.82 1.87
C ASP A 442 14.10 -12.06 3.16
N HIS A 443 14.05 -11.09 4.09
CA HIS A 443 13.49 -11.28 5.45
C HIS A 443 12.20 -10.51 5.72
N VAL A 444 11.94 -9.41 5.01
CA VAL A 444 10.77 -8.54 5.24
C VAL A 444 9.74 -8.69 4.13
N TYR A 445 10.17 -8.81 2.87
CA TYR A 445 9.25 -8.89 1.72
C TYR A 445 9.61 -9.95 0.66
N PRO A 446 9.81 -11.23 1.03
CA PRO A 446 10.23 -12.28 0.09
C PRO A 446 9.17 -12.66 -0.96
N GLN A 447 7.94 -12.13 -0.83
CA GLN A 447 6.88 -12.32 -1.81
C GLN A 447 7.01 -11.36 -3.01
N LEU A 448 7.77 -10.26 -2.89
CA LEU A 448 8.00 -9.33 -4.00
C LEU A 448 8.89 -10.00 -5.06
N LYS A 449 8.30 -10.35 -6.20
CA LYS A 449 9.03 -10.97 -7.31
C LYS A 449 9.92 -9.92 -8.00
N LEU A 450 11.19 -10.26 -8.21
CA LEU A 450 12.12 -9.43 -8.97
C LEU A 450 11.67 -9.36 -10.45
N PRO A 451 11.75 -8.20 -11.13
CA PRO A 451 11.52 -8.10 -12.56
C PRO A 451 12.54 -8.96 -13.30
N GLY A 452 12.08 -9.67 -14.33
CA GLY A 452 12.85 -10.73 -14.98
C GLY A 452 12.61 -12.14 -14.43
N LEU A 453 11.79 -12.29 -13.37
CA LEU A 453 11.19 -13.58 -12.96
C LEU A 453 9.72 -13.71 -13.39
N VAL A 454 9.15 -12.71 -14.06
CA VAL A 454 7.75 -12.73 -14.53
C VAL A 454 7.65 -13.58 -15.80
N PRO A 455 6.88 -14.68 -15.79
CA PRO A 455 6.77 -15.59 -16.93
C PRO A 455 5.84 -15.02 -18.02
N VAL A 456 6.33 -14.96 -19.26
CA VAL A 456 5.55 -14.71 -20.49
C VAL A 456 4.99 -16.01 -21.06
N SER A 457 5.71 -17.11 -20.86
CA SER A 457 5.27 -18.45 -21.23
C SER A 457 5.90 -19.48 -20.30
N SER A 458 5.22 -20.58 -20.04
CA SER A 458 5.62 -21.58 -19.05
C SER A 458 5.14 -22.98 -19.43
N GLY A 459 5.46 -24.00 -18.64
CA GLY A 459 5.15 -25.40 -18.90
C GLY A 459 6.22 -26.09 -19.76
N THR A 460 5.79 -26.87 -20.75
CA THR A 460 6.70 -27.66 -21.59
C THR A 460 7.05 -26.92 -22.88
N LEU A 461 8.34 -26.88 -23.24
CA LEU A 461 8.80 -26.28 -24.48
C LEU A 461 8.96 -27.37 -25.56
N ARG A 462 8.03 -27.37 -26.52
CA ARG A 462 7.78 -28.49 -27.45
C ARG A 462 8.31 -28.25 -28.84
N GLN A 463 8.75 -29.33 -29.47
CA GLN A 463 9.01 -29.48 -30.90
C GLN A 463 8.36 -30.79 -31.36
N GLY A 464 7.07 -30.72 -31.74
CA GLY A 464 6.26 -31.90 -32.04
C GLY A 464 5.98 -32.76 -30.80
N THR A 465 6.35 -34.04 -30.84
CA THR A 465 6.26 -34.98 -29.71
C THR A 465 7.45 -34.90 -28.75
N MET A 466 8.49 -34.13 -29.09
CA MET A 466 9.69 -33.96 -28.29
C MET A 466 9.63 -32.66 -27.49
N CYS A 467 10.19 -32.66 -26.28
CA CYS A 467 10.24 -31.54 -25.36
C CYS A 467 11.70 -31.21 -25.01
N LEU A 468 12.00 -29.92 -24.79
CA LEU A 468 13.27 -29.49 -24.18
C LEU A 468 13.41 -30.17 -22.82
N ASP A 469 14.55 -30.82 -22.60
CA ASP A 469 14.79 -31.65 -21.42
C ASP A 469 16.18 -31.36 -20.84
N THR A 470 16.28 -31.24 -19.52
CA THR A 470 17.57 -31.12 -18.82
C THR A 470 18.40 -32.40 -18.90
N MET A 471 17.80 -33.52 -19.32
CA MET A 471 18.35 -34.88 -19.31
C MET A 471 18.75 -35.36 -17.90
N GLY A 472 18.27 -34.67 -16.85
CA GLY A 472 18.74 -34.87 -15.47
C GLY A 472 20.16 -34.36 -15.22
N HIS A 473 20.75 -33.60 -16.15
CA HIS A 473 22.08 -33.03 -15.99
C HIS A 473 22.09 -31.84 -15.02
N LEU A 474 23.28 -31.52 -14.50
CA LEU A 474 23.52 -30.41 -13.57
C LEU A 474 23.97 -29.14 -14.31
N VAL A 475 24.32 -28.11 -13.53
CA VAL A 475 24.94 -26.86 -14.00
C VAL A 475 26.18 -27.15 -14.87
N ASP A 476 26.46 -26.26 -15.83
CA ASP A 476 27.50 -26.33 -16.87
C ASP A 476 27.37 -27.50 -17.86
N SER A 477 26.31 -28.29 -17.77
CA SER A 477 26.01 -29.38 -18.72
C SER A 477 25.08 -28.93 -19.85
N THR A 478 25.10 -29.67 -20.97
CA THR A 478 24.24 -29.43 -22.13
C THR A 478 22.80 -29.90 -21.92
N VAL A 479 21.86 -29.25 -22.61
CA VAL A 479 20.44 -29.66 -22.69
C VAL A 479 20.15 -30.49 -23.94
N GLY A 480 19.11 -31.31 -23.89
CA GLY A 480 18.67 -32.16 -24.99
C GLY A 480 17.19 -31.99 -25.32
N VAL A 481 16.67 -32.95 -26.09
CA VAL A 481 15.22 -33.15 -26.22
C VAL A 481 14.88 -34.61 -25.91
N TYR A 482 13.79 -34.81 -25.20
CA TYR A 482 13.24 -36.12 -24.86
C TYR A 482 11.76 -36.20 -25.23
N LEU A 483 11.15 -37.39 -25.14
CA LEU A 483 9.71 -37.54 -25.39
C LEU A 483 8.91 -36.74 -24.36
N CYS A 484 7.96 -35.92 -24.82
CA CYS A 484 7.10 -35.14 -23.93
C CYS A 484 6.28 -36.06 -23.01
N HIS A 485 6.41 -35.89 -21.70
CA HIS A 485 5.69 -36.71 -20.71
C HIS A 485 4.69 -35.93 -19.82
N ASP A 486 4.65 -34.60 -19.93
CA ASP A 486 3.64 -33.71 -19.31
C ASP A 486 3.47 -33.82 -17.77
N THR A 487 4.46 -34.38 -17.07
CA THR A 487 4.53 -34.44 -15.60
C THR A 487 5.44 -33.37 -14.96
N GLY A 488 5.89 -32.38 -15.73
CA GLY A 488 6.80 -31.32 -15.27
C GLY A 488 8.24 -31.82 -15.12
N GLY A 489 8.91 -31.44 -14.02
CA GLY A 489 10.28 -31.87 -13.73
C GLY A 489 11.28 -31.37 -14.79
N ASN A 490 12.11 -32.27 -15.32
CA ASN A 490 13.15 -31.94 -16.31
C ASN A 490 12.64 -31.25 -17.61
N GLN A 491 11.33 -31.31 -17.87
CA GLN A 491 10.67 -30.68 -19.03
C GLN A 491 9.93 -29.39 -18.67
N GLU A 492 9.98 -28.92 -17.42
CA GLU A 492 9.37 -27.67 -16.99
C GLU A 492 10.30 -26.48 -17.24
N TRP A 493 9.88 -25.60 -18.14
CA TRP A 493 10.63 -24.42 -18.58
C TRP A 493 9.76 -23.17 -18.57
N THR A 494 10.38 -22.02 -18.34
CA THR A 494 9.72 -20.72 -18.29
C THR A 494 10.48 -19.69 -19.11
N LEU A 495 9.81 -19.04 -20.07
CA LEU A 495 10.31 -17.84 -20.73
C LEU A 495 9.89 -16.61 -19.93
N THR A 496 10.84 -15.83 -19.44
CA THR A 496 10.58 -14.60 -18.69
C THR A 496 10.47 -13.38 -19.61
N GLN A 497 9.88 -12.30 -19.12
CA GLN A 497 9.70 -11.05 -19.89
C GLN A 497 11.01 -10.40 -20.33
N ASP A 498 12.10 -10.63 -19.59
CA ASP A 498 13.44 -10.13 -19.93
C ASP A 498 14.27 -11.15 -20.74
N GLY A 499 13.63 -12.21 -21.23
CA GLY A 499 14.17 -13.12 -22.24
C GLY A 499 14.91 -14.34 -21.72
N HIS A 500 14.88 -14.65 -20.41
CA HIS A 500 15.49 -15.87 -19.90
C HIS A 500 14.60 -17.08 -20.17
N ILE A 501 15.19 -18.16 -20.71
CA ILE A 501 14.55 -19.48 -20.73
C ILE A 501 15.09 -20.25 -19.52
N LYS A 502 14.25 -20.43 -18.51
CA LYS A 502 14.61 -20.89 -17.16
C LYS A 502 14.07 -22.27 -16.83
N HIS A 503 14.87 -23.05 -16.10
CA HIS A 503 14.45 -24.22 -15.35
C HIS A 503 14.89 -24.01 -13.89
N HIS A 504 13.95 -23.79 -12.97
CA HIS A 504 14.22 -23.28 -11.62
C HIS A 504 15.20 -22.08 -11.60
N ASP A 505 16.39 -22.24 -11.02
CA ASP A 505 17.41 -21.19 -10.87
C ASP A 505 18.44 -21.15 -12.00
N VAL A 506 18.41 -22.12 -12.93
CA VAL A 506 19.29 -22.16 -14.10
C VAL A 506 18.62 -21.61 -15.36
N CYS A 507 19.45 -21.04 -16.22
CA CYS A 507 19.11 -20.39 -17.47
C CYS A 507 19.80 -21.10 -18.64
N LEU A 508 19.06 -21.27 -19.73
CA LEU A 508 19.61 -21.73 -21.00
C LEU A 508 20.57 -20.68 -21.56
N THR A 509 21.86 -21.03 -21.62
CA THR A 509 22.95 -20.09 -21.85
C THR A 509 23.76 -20.47 -23.08
N LEU A 510 24.04 -19.48 -23.93
CA LEU A 510 25.02 -19.55 -25.00
C LEU A 510 26.40 -19.16 -24.45
N PRO A 511 27.36 -20.10 -24.31
CA PRO A 511 28.65 -19.80 -23.69
C PRO A 511 29.65 -19.11 -24.64
N ASP A 512 29.52 -19.32 -25.95
CA ASP A 512 30.30 -18.67 -27.00
C ASP A 512 29.36 -18.21 -28.12
N TYR A 513 29.53 -16.98 -28.58
CA TYR A 513 28.66 -16.25 -29.52
C TYR A 513 28.84 -16.70 -30.99
N GLN A 514 29.24 -17.95 -31.20
CA GLN A 514 29.48 -18.57 -32.50
C GLN A 514 28.36 -19.54 -32.92
N LYS A 515 28.28 -19.77 -34.23
CA LYS A 515 27.34 -20.73 -34.84
C LYS A 515 27.81 -22.17 -34.58
N GLY A 516 26.90 -23.05 -34.17
CA GLY A 516 27.15 -24.45 -33.86
C GLY A 516 27.58 -24.71 -32.41
N THR A 517 27.70 -23.67 -31.58
CA THR A 517 27.98 -23.79 -30.15
C THR A 517 26.83 -24.50 -29.42
N PRO A 518 27.11 -25.49 -28.55
CA PRO A 518 26.10 -26.12 -27.73
C PRO A 518 25.63 -25.21 -26.59
N LEU A 519 24.35 -25.30 -26.26
CA LEU A 519 23.72 -24.58 -25.16
C LEU A 519 23.88 -25.34 -23.85
N VAL A 520 24.20 -24.60 -22.79
CA VAL A 520 24.44 -25.15 -21.44
C VAL A 520 23.54 -24.50 -20.40
N MET A 521 23.26 -25.21 -19.31
CA MET A 521 22.57 -24.67 -18.16
C MET A 521 23.57 -23.95 -17.24
N LYS A 522 23.44 -22.63 -17.06
CA LYS A 522 24.20 -21.87 -16.05
C LYS A 522 23.25 -21.17 -15.09
N MET A 523 23.76 -20.68 -13.96
CA MET A 523 22.96 -19.83 -13.06
C MET A 523 22.44 -18.60 -13.81
N CYS A 524 21.22 -18.17 -13.48
CA CYS A 524 20.61 -16.99 -14.09
C CYS A 524 21.23 -15.69 -13.56
N GLU A 525 22.28 -15.22 -14.23
CA GLU A 525 23.08 -14.04 -13.85
C GLU A 525 22.75 -12.80 -14.71
N GLY A 526 21.80 -12.92 -15.65
CA GLY A 526 21.37 -11.79 -16.48
C GLY A 526 22.25 -11.51 -17.70
N LEU A 527 23.21 -12.41 -17.99
CA LEU A 527 24.21 -12.28 -19.04
C LEU A 527 23.59 -12.18 -20.44
N ASP A 528 24.27 -11.52 -21.38
CA ASP A 528 23.82 -11.37 -22.77
C ASP A 528 23.52 -12.72 -23.45
N GLY A 529 24.37 -13.73 -23.23
CA GLY A 529 24.19 -15.10 -23.73
C GLY A 529 22.99 -15.86 -23.16
N GLN A 530 22.24 -15.27 -22.22
CA GLN A 530 21.02 -15.83 -21.64
C GLN A 530 19.74 -15.15 -22.17
N ARG A 531 19.87 -14.21 -23.12
CA ARG A 531 18.77 -13.39 -23.64
C ARG A 531 18.20 -13.98 -24.93
N TRP A 532 16.98 -14.51 -24.82
CA TRP A 532 16.20 -15.10 -25.90
C TRP A 532 14.89 -14.34 -26.09
N HIS A 533 14.36 -14.35 -27.31
CA HIS A 533 12.99 -13.93 -27.59
C HIS A 533 12.33 -14.90 -28.55
N HIS A 534 11.02 -15.10 -28.35
CA HIS A 534 10.19 -15.80 -29.30
C HIS A 534 9.88 -14.88 -30.47
N VAL A 535 10.16 -15.31 -31.69
CA VAL A 535 9.88 -14.52 -32.91
C VAL A 535 8.46 -14.84 -33.37
N ASP A 536 7.57 -13.84 -33.20
CA ASP A 536 6.14 -13.98 -33.47
C ASP A 536 5.82 -14.57 -34.84
N ASN A 537 4.76 -15.39 -34.86
CA ASN A 537 4.27 -16.16 -36.01
C ASN A 537 5.26 -17.16 -36.67
N SER A 538 6.48 -17.33 -36.15
CA SER A 538 7.49 -18.24 -36.73
C SER A 538 7.86 -19.46 -35.87
N GLY A 539 7.58 -19.42 -34.56
CA GLY A 539 7.99 -20.47 -33.62
C GLY A 539 9.49 -20.48 -33.30
N LEU A 540 10.28 -19.56 -33.86
CA LEU A 540 11.73 -19.49 -33.63
C LEU A 540 12.03 -18.88 -32.25
N LEU A 541 12.94 -19.51 -31.51
CA LEU A 541 13.58 -18.91 -30.34
C LEU A 541 14.93 -18.34 -30.77
N LYS A 542 15.03 -17.01 -30.79
CA LYS A 542 16.17 -16.26 -31.32
C LYS A 542 16.94 -15.59 -30.18
N HIS A 543 18.26 -15.58 -30.29
CA HIS A 543 19.12 -14.82 -29.37
C HIS A 543 18.92 -13.30 -29.57
N THR A 544 18.75 -12.52 -28.51
CA THR A 544 18.31 -11.11 -28.60
C THR A 544 19.27 -10.22 -29.38
N ARG A 545 20.58 -10.45 -29.29
CA ARG A 545 21.61 -9.67 -30.02
C ARG A 545 22.12 -10.31 -31.32
N LEU A 546 21.82 -11.58 -31.59
CA LEU A 546 22.42 -12.33 -32.71
C LEU A 546 21.37 -12.83 -33.69
N SER A 547 21.76 -13.01 -34.96
CA SER A 547 20.92 -13.69 -35.97
C SER A 547 21.01 -15.22 -35.88
N LEU A 548 21.05 -15.75 -34.66
CA LEU A 548 21.11 -17.17 -34.35
C LEU A 548 19.87 -17.61 -33.55
N CYS A 549 19.42 -18.84 -33.81
CA CYS A 549 18.24 -19.45 -33.22
C CYS A 549 18.57 -20.83 -32.64
N ILE A 550 17.81 -21.25 -31.62
CA ILE A 550 17.95 -22.56 -30.97
C ILE A 550 17.56 -23.66 -31.96
N ASP A 551 18.46 -24.62 -32.18
CA ASP A 551 18.30 -25.70 -33.16
C ASP A 551 18.58 -27.07 -32.51
N SER A 552 17.67 -28.01 -32.73
CA SER A 552 17.77 -29.39 -32.24
C SER A 552 18.43 -30.37 -33.21
N ARG A 553 18.87 -29.94 -34.41
CA ARG A 553 19.39 -30.84 -35.45
C ARG A 553 20.48 -31.83 -34.99
N ASP A 554 21.37 -31.40 -34.10
CA ASP A 554 22.53 -32.17 -33.63
C ASP A 554 22.34 -32.70 -32.18
N TYR A 555 21.10 -32.72 -31.65
CA TYR A 555 20.85 -32.99 -30.22
C TYR A 555 21.44 -34.30 -29.68
N LYS A 556 21.53 -35.33 -30.54
CA LYS A 556 22.07 -36.64 -30.18
C LYS A 556 23.58 -36.68 -29.98
N SER A 557 24.33 -35.72 -30.54
CA SER A 557 25.80 -35.71 -30.50
C SER A 557 26.39 -34.53 -29.76
N LYS A 558 25.66 -33.40 -29.66
CA LYS A 558 26.14 -32.16 -29.03
C LYS A 558 25.17 -31.54 -28.01
N GLY A 559 23.97 -32.09 -27.85
CA GLY A 559 22.85 -31.35 -27.25
C GLY A 559 22.32 -30.27 -28.20
N LEU A 560 21.44 -29.39 -27.69
CA LEU A 560 20.92 -28.28 -28.49
C LEU A 560 22.02 -27.27 -28.81
N THR A 561 21.99 -26.72 -30.02
CA THR A 561 22.98 -25.74 -30.51
C THR A 561 22.32 -24.46 -30.98
N VAL A 562 23.12 -23.44 -31.29
CA VAL A 562 22.64 -22.24 -32.00
C VAL A 562 23.05 -22.26 -33.47
N GLU A 563 22.07 -22.17 -34.36
CA GLU A 563 22.28 -22.16 -35.81
C GLU A 563 21.73 -20.86 -36.43
N ARG A 564 21.98 -20.64 -37.73
CA ARG A 564 21.34 -19.51 -38.44
C ARG A 564 19.83 -19.70 -38.44
N CYS A 565 19.09 -18.66 -38.07
CA CYS A 565 17.63 -18.69 -38.02
C CYS A 565 17.00 -19.05 -39.37
N ASN A 566 16.14 -20.08 -39.39
CA ASN A 566 15.44 -20.56 -40.56
C ASN A 566 14.02 -21.02 -40.17
N SER A 567 13.01 -20.20 -40.47
CA SER A 567 11.59 -20.48 -40.17
C SER A 567 11.03 -21.73 -40.87
N ARG A 568 11.70 -22.23 -41.91
CA ARG A 568 11.35 -23.49 -42.60
C ARG A 568 11.95 -24.72 -41.92
N SER A 569 12.86 -24.58 -40.95
CA SER A 569 13.47 -25.72 -40.25
C SER A 569 12.57 -26.20 -39.12
N GLN A 570 12.06 -27.42 -39.20
CA GLN A 570 11.30 -28.04 -38.12
C GLN A 570 12.12 -28.18 -36.83
N THR A 571 13.45 -28.27 -36.93
CA THR A 571 14.38 -28.36 -35.78
C THR A 571 14.59 -27.05 -35.03
N GLN A 572 14.00 -25.94 -35.51
CA GLN A 572 14.03 -24.63 -34.86
C GLN A 572 12.61 -24.15 -34.44
N GLN A 573 11.58 -24.97 -34.65
CA GLN A 573 10.19 -24.62 -34.32
C GLN A 573 9.85 -25.09 -32.91
N TRP A 574 9.77 -24.12 -31.99
CA TRP A 574 9.50 -24.33 -30.58
C TRP A 574 8.15 -23.73 -30.17
N THR A 575 7.46 -24.35 -29.23
CA THR A 575 6.18 -23.84 -28.71
C THR A 575 6.03 -24.18 -27.23
N PHE A 576 5.81 -23.16 -26.40
CA PHE A 576 5.44 -23.36 -25.00
C PHE A 576 4.00 -23.86 -24.86
N SER A 577 3.76 -24.79 -23.94
CA SER A 577 2.41 -25.32 -23.69
C SER A 577 1.48 -24.32 -23.02
N ILE A 578 2.01 -23.35 -22.25
CA ILE A 578 1.24 -22.28 -21.62
C ILE A 578 1.80 -20.92 -22.07
N LYS A 579 0.95 -20.07 -22.65
CA LYS A 579 1.17 -18.62 -22.80
C LYS A 579 0.36 -17.92 -21.72
N LEU A 580 0.95 -16.94 -21.04
CA LEU A 580 0.39 -16.26 -19.86
C LEU A 580 -0.01 -14.81 -20.16
#